data_AF-A0A7V9LPG2-F1
#
_entry.id   AF-A0A7V9LPG2-F1
#
_cell.length_a   1.000
_cell.length_b   1.000
_cell.length_c   1.000
_cell.angle_alpha   90.00
_cell.angle_beta   90.00
_cell.angle_gamma   90.00
#
_symmetry.space_group_name_H-M   'P 1'
#
loop_
_entity.id
_entity.type
_entity.pdbx_description
1 polymer ?
#
loop_
_entity_poly.entity_id
_entity_poly.type
_entity_poly.pdbx_seq_one_letter_code
_entity_poly.pdbx_strand_id
1 'polypeptide(L)'
;MAKNKDKDKRKKKKKKDKKGKDPGPSVKDKELYEKLRDEGNSKRKSAAIANAAAGSSRSKVGSKGGSSPSYDDWTKSDLYDRAKQLGIEGRSSMSKAELSKALRNH
;
A
#
# COMPACT_ATOMS: atom_id res chain seq x y z
N MET A 1 -17.80 -9.37 47.17
CA MET A 1 -17.18 -8.81 45.94
C MET A 1 -16.00 -9.68 45.51
N ALA A 2 -16.15 -10.63 44.58
CA ALA A 2 -15.07 -11.56 44.23
C ALA A 2 -14.96 -11.91 42.73
N LYS A 3 -15.32 -10.98 41.82
CA LYS A 3 -15.42 -11.28 40.37
C LYS A 3 -14.25 -10.77 39.50
N ASN A 4 -13.15 -10.27 40.08
CA ASN A 4 -12.03 -9.70 39.29
C ASN A 4 -10.78 -10.60 39.12
N LYS A 5 -10.64 -11.72 39.85
CA LYS A 5 -9.44 -12.58 39.75
C LYS A 5 -9.43 -13.49 38.50
N ASP A 6 -10.59 -13.84 37.95
CA ASP A 6 -10.68 -14.78 36.80
C ASP A 6 -10.43 -14.14 35.43
N LYS A 7 -10.83 -12.88 35.24
CA LYS A 7 -10.52 -12.13 34.00
C LYS A 7 -9.01 -11.91 33.85
N ASP A 8 -8.31 -11.66 34.96
CA ASP A 8 -6.86 -11.49 34.99
C ASP A 8 -6.11 -12.79 34.71
N LYS A 9 -6.58 -13.93 35.22
CA LYS A 9 -6.02 -15.26 34.90
C LYS A 9 -6.21 -15.62 33.42
N ARG A 10 -7.34 -15.26 32.80
CA ARG A 10 -7.57 -15.47 31.36
C ARG A 10 -6.68 -14.57 30.49
N LYS A 11 -6.47 -13.30 30.87
CA LYS A 11 -5.48 -12.42 30.21
C LYS A 11 -4.04 -12.93 30.39
N LYS A 12 -3.68 -13.43 31.58
CA LYS A 12 -2.36 -14.01 31.86
C LYS A 12 -2.11 -15.35 31.15
N LYS A 13 -3.13 -16.21 30.96
CA LYS A 13 -3.03 -17.42 30.12
C LYS A 13 -2.81 -17.06 28.65
N LYS A 14 -3.60 -16.14 28.08
CA LYS A 14 -3.38 -15.66 26.69
C LYS A 14 -2.00 -15.02 26.48
N LYS A 15 -1.40 -14.40 27.50
CA LYS A 15 -0.01 -13.89 27.43
C LYS A 15 1.06 -14.99 27.54
N LYS A 16 0.82 -16.09 28.26
CA LYS A 16 1.80 -17.19 28.40
C LYS A 16 1.96 -18.01 27.11
N ASP A 17 0.90 -18.19 26.31
CA ASP A 17 0.96 -18.92 25.03
C ASP A 17 1.51 -18.10 23.84
N LYS A 18 1.70 -16.78 24.03
CA LYS A 18 2.34 -15.88 23.04
C LYS A 18 3.87 -15.88 23.10
N LYS A 19 4.49 -16.50 24.12
CA LYS A 19 5.94 -16.43 24.38
C LYS A 19 6.84 -17.11 23.32
N GLY A 20 6.26 -17.78 22.32
CA GLY A 20 6.99 -18.32 21.14
C GLY A 20 6.69 -17.63 19.81
N LYS A 21 5.85 -16.59 19.78
CA LYS A 21 5.43 -15.91 18.53
C LYS A 21 6.08 -14.54 18.34
N ASP A 22 7.06 -14.18 19.18
CA ASP A 22 7.75 -12.92 19.05
C ASP A 22 8.22 -12.74 17.59
N PRO A 23 7.86 -11.61 16.95
CA PRO A 23 8.21 -11.35 15.56
C PRO A 23 9.73 -11.40 15.31
N GLY A 24 10.52 -11.30 16.38
CA GLY A 24 11.95 -11.06 16.35
C GLY A 24 12.24 -9.56 16.18
N PRO A 25 13.48 -9.11 16.43
CA PRO A 25 13.87 -7.70 16.28
C PRO A 25 13.78 -7.22 14.81
N SER A 26 13.71 -8.14 13.84
CA SER A 26 13.71 -7.84 12.40
C SER A 26 12.34 -7.48 11.82
N VAL A 27 11.26 -7.57 12.59
CA VAL A 27 9.92 -7.19 12.13
C VAL A 27 9.60 -5.77 12.60
N LYS A 28 9.41 -4.89 11.63
CA LYS A 28 9.25 -3.44 11.81
C LYS A 28 7.83 -3.07 12.27
N ASP A 29 6.80 -3.72 11.75
CA ASP A 29 5.41 -3.55 12.19
C ASP A 29 4.90 -4.80 12.93
N LYS A 30 5.01 -4.76 14.26
CA LYS A 30 4.67 -5.89 15.13
C LYS A 30 3.16 -6.12 15.20
N GLU A 31 2.36 -5.06 15.15
CA GLU A 31 0.90 -5.13 15.26
C GLU A 31 0.29 -5.76 14.01
N LEU A 32 0.75 -5.32 12.83
CA LEU A 32 0.34 -5.91 11.56
C LEU A 32 0.81 -7.37 11.44
N TYR A 33 2.02 -7.68 11.92
CA TYR A 33 2.50 -9.06 11.96
C TYR A 33 1.62 -9.96 12.83
N GLU A 34 1.24 -9.53 14.04
CA GLU A 34 0.36 -10.30 14.92
C GLU A 34 -1.00 -10.52 14.26
N LYS A 35 -1.59 -9.47 13.66
CA LYS A 35 -2.87 -9.58 12.96
C LYS A 35 -2.82 -10.61 11.82
N LEU A 36 -1.78 -10.55 10.98
CA LEU A 36 -1.61 -11.51 9.89
C LEU A 36 -1.41 -12.94 10.40
N ARG A 37 -0.76 -13.13 11.55
CA ARG A 37 -0.60 -14.45 12.21
C ARG A 37 -1.94 -14.97 12.75
N ASP A 38 -2.76 -14.09 13.31
CA ASP A 38 -4.10 -14.42 13.80
C ASP A 38 -5.05 -14.77 12.64
N GLU A 39 -4.85 -14.16 11.47
CA GLU A 39 -5.53 -14.51 10.21
C GLU A 39 -5.02 -15.83 9.57
N GLY A 40 -4.05 -16.51 10.19
CA GLY A 40 -3.53 -17.80 9.72
C GLY A 40 -2.38 -17.70 8.70
N ASN A 41 -1.82 -16.52 8.44
CA ASN A 41 -0.65 -16.40 7.57
C ASN A 41 0.61 -17.01 8.22
N SER A 42 1.53 -17.48 7.36
CA SER A 42 2.82 -18.02 7.80
C SER A 42 3.73 -16.92 8.36
N LYS A 43 4.63 -17.29 9.28
CA LYS A 43 5.59 -16.37 9.92
C LYS A 43 6.35 -15.51 8.90
N ARG A 44 6.84 -16.13 7.83
CA ARG A 44 7.61 -15.46 6.78
C ARG A 44 6.77 -14.46 5.99
N LYS A 45 5.54 -14.84 5.62
CA LYS A 45 4.61 -13.97 4.87
C LYS A 45 4.18 -12.77 5.72
N SER A 46 3.83 -13.00 6.99
CA SER A 46 3.47 -11.94 7.92
C SER A 46 4.63 -10.96 8.14
N ALA A 47 5.86 -11.45 8.31
CA ALA A 47 7.04 -10.62 8.48
C ALA A 47 7.36 -9.77 7.23
N ALA A 48 7.22 -10.34 6.04
CA ALA A 48 7.45 -9.63 4.78
C ALA A 48 6.45 -8.47 4.60
N ILE A 49 5.16 -8.72 4.82
CA ILE A 49 4.11 -7.69 4.69
C ILE A 49 4.28 -6.60 5.75
N ALA A 50 4.53 -6.99 7.01
CA ALA A 50 4.82 -6.05 8.09
C ALA A 50 6.03 -5.15 7.80
N ASN A 51 7.11 -5.71 7.26
CA ASN A 51 8.31 -4.95 6.90
C ASN A 51 8.08 -4.04 5.69
N ALA A 52 7.32 -4.50 4.69
CA ALA A 52 6.97 -3.72 3.51
C ALA A 52 6.04 -2.54 3.87
N ALA A 53 5.05 -2.76 4.75
CA ALA A 53 4.14 -1.74 5.25
C ALA A 53 4.84 -0.71 6.15
N ALA A 54 5.86 -1.12 6.91
CA ALA A 54 6.68 -0.20 7.70
C ALA A 54 7.69 0.60 6.86
N GLY A 55 8.26 -0.02 5.81
CA GLY A 55 9.20 0.64 4.89
C GLY A 55 8.51 1.55 3.87
N SER A 56 7.24 1.29 3.60
CA SER A 56 6.39 2.11 2.76
C SER A 56 5.38 2.77 3.68
N SER A 57 5.78 3.85 4.38
CA SER A 57 4.85 4.64 5.20
C SER A 57 3.52 4.76 4.46
N ARG A 58 2.40 4.36 5.08
CA ARG A 58 1.07 4.40 4.47
C ARG A 58 0.78 5.73 3.76
N SER A 59 1.35 6.81 4.27
CA SER A 59 1.38 8.15 3.67
C SER A 59 2.12 8.22 2.33
N LYS A 60 3.30 7.61 2.22
CA LYS A 60 4.13 7.62 1.00
C LYS A 60 3.58 6.70 -0.09
N VAL A 61 2.88 5.62 0.24
CA VAL A 61 2.19 4.77 -0.76
C VAL A 61 0.97 5.48 -1.34
N GLY A 62 0.20 6.21 -0.51
CA GLY A 62 -0.88 7.08 -0.99
C GLY A 62 -0.36 8.17 -1.94
N SER A 63 0.77 8.79 -1.62
CA SER A 63 1.41 9.77 -2.51
C SER A 63 2.05 9.16 -3.76
N LYS A 64 2.54 7.91 -3.69
CA LYS A 64 3.25 7.26 -4.82
C LYS A 64 2.32 6.51 -5.77
N GLY A 65 1.09 6.23 -5.36
CA GLY A 65 0.03 5.66 -6.21
C GLY A 65 -0.90 6.70 -6.86
N GLY A 66 -0.75 7.99 -6.54
CA GLY A 66 -1.67 9.05 -6.98
C GLY A 66 -1.11 10.08 -7.98
N SER A 67 0.20 10.07 -8.23
CA SER A 67 0.83 10.97 -9.21
C SER A 67 1.58 10.16 -10.25
N SER A 68 0.84 9.55 -11.19
CA SER A 68 1.39 9.53 -12.54
C SER A 68 1.66 11.00 -12.90
N PRO A 69 2.84 11.37 -13.42
CA PRO A 69 3.07 12.73 -13.90
C PRO A 69 1.86 13.16 -14.72
N SER A 70 1.22 14.26 -14.32
CA SER A 70 0.03 14.72 -14.99
C SER A 70 0.43 14.96 -16.44
N TYR A 71 -0.32 14.44 -17.42
CA TYR A 71 -0.05 14.74 -18.83
C TYR A 71 -0.03 16.26 -19.11
N ASP A 72 -0.48 17.10 -18.17
CA ASP A 72 -0.32 18.57 -18.23
C ASP A 72 1.14 19.03 -18.18
N ASP A 73 2.02 18.27 -17.53
CA ASP A 73 3.45 18.62 -17.37
C ASP A 73 4.26 18.28 -18.63
N TRP A 74 3.71 17.47 -19.53
CA TRP A 74 4.39 17.04 -20.75
C TRP A 74 4.36 18.12 -21.82
N THR A 75 5.33 18.10 -22.74
CA THR A 75 5.29 19.02 -23.88
C THR A 75 4.25 18.58 -24.91
N LYS A 76 3.83 19.49 -25.81
CA LYS A 76 2.87 19.15 -26.87
C LYS A 76 3.39 18.02 -27.76
N SER A 77 4.70 17.99 -28.04
CA SER A 77 5.34 16.93 -28.83
C SER A 77 5.25 15.58 -28.13
N ASP A 78 5.58 15.51 -26.84
CA ASP A 78 5.52 14.25 -26.08
C ASP A 78 4.09 13.70 -26.02
N LEU A 79 3.11 14.59 -25.81
CA LEU A 79 1.70 14.22 -25.82
C LEU A 79 1.23 13.77 -27.21
N TYR A 80 1.70 14.43 -28.27
CA TYR A 80 1.39 14.04 -29.64
C TYR A 80 1.96 12.65 -29.98
N ASP A 81 3.22 12.40 -29.62
CA ASP A 81 3.86 11.10 -29.86
C ASP A 81 3.19 10.00 -29.05
N ARG A 82 2.82 10.28 -27.80
CA ARG A 82 2.05 9.34 -27.00
C ARG A 82 0.67 9.07 -27.59
N ALA A 83 -0.03 10.11 -28.03
CA ALA A 83 -1.32 9.99 -28.71
C ALA A 83 -1.21 9.21 -30.02
N LYS A 84 -0.10 9.36 -30.75
CA LYS A 84 0.21 8.59 -31.97
C LYS A 84 0.44 7.11 -31.65
N GLN A 85 1.19 6.80 -30.59
CA GLN A 85 1.41 5.41 -30.15
C GLN A 85 0.11 4.71 -29.75
N LEU A 86 -0.83 5.45 -29.15
CA LEU A 86 -2.12 4.92 -28.72
C LEU A 86 -3.18 4.94 -29.84
N GLY A 87 -2.89 5.54 -31.00
CA GLY A 87 -3.83 5.57 -32.12
C GLY A 87 -4.98 6.57 -31.95
N ILE A 88 -4.78 7.66 -31.19
CA ILE A 88 -5.81 8.69 -30.99
C ILE A 88 -6.07 9.43 -32.31
N GLU A 89 -7.31 9.38 -32.78
CA GLU A 89 -7.76 10.10 -33.99
C GLU A 89 -7.88 11.61 -33.73
N GLY A 90 -7.71 12.43 -34.76
CA GLY A 90 -7.77 13.89 -34.64
C GLY A 90 -6.60 14.54 -33.86
N ARG A 91 -5.66 13.75 -33.30
CA ARG A 91 -4.47 14.21 -32.56
C ARG A 91 -3.69 15.35 -33.23
N SER A 92 -3.63 15.39 -34.56
CA SER A 92 -2.90 16.40 -35.34
C SER A 92 -3.53 17.78 -35.26
N SER A 93 -4.84 17.85 -35.04
CA SER A 93 -5.59 19.09 -34.88
C SER A 93 -5.71 19.51 -33.42
N MET A 94 -5.35 18.64 -32.47
CA MET A 94 -5.48 18.89 -31.04
C MET A 94 -4.41 19.85 -30.50
N SER A 95 -4.84 20.72 -29.59
CA SER A 95 -3.97 21.51 -28.72
C SER A 95 -3.32 20.64 -27.63
N LYS A 96 -2.33 21.20 -26.91
CA LYS A 96 -1.69 20.51 -25.78
C LYS A 96 -2.72 20.01 -24.76
N ALA A 97 -3.69 20.86 -24.43
CA ALA A 97 -4.74 20.54 -23.46
C ALA A 97 -5.69 19.45 -23.96
N GLU A 98 -6.03 19.46 -25.25
CA GLU A 98 -6.86 18.41 -25.85
C GLU A 98 -6.11 17.08 -25.92
N LEU A 99 -4.82 17.08 -26.25
CA LEU A 99 -3.99 15.88 -26.22
C LEU A 99 -3.88 15.31 -24.80
N SER A 100 -3.62 16.15 -23.79
CA SER A 100 -3.54 15.68 -22.40
C SER A 100 -4.87 15.12 -21.91
N LYS A 101 -6.00 15.71 -22.33
CA LYS A 101 -7.35 15.21 -22.02
C LYS A 101 -7.66 13.91 -22.73
N ALA A 102 -7.35 13.81 -24.02
CA ALA A 102 -7.55 12.59 -24.80
C ALA A 102 -6.74 11.43 -24.21
N LEU A 103 -5.49 11.68 -23.80
CA LEU A 103 -4.62 10.70 -23.14
C LEU A 103 -5.08 10.24 -21.75
N ARG A 104 -5.91 11.03 -21.05
CA ARG A 104 -6.52 10.62 -19.78
C ARG A 104 -7.78 9.79 -19.95
N ASN A 105 -8.49 9.99 -21.05
CA ASN A 105 -9.78 9.37 -21.33
C ASN A 105 -9.65 8.13 -22.23
N HIS A 106 -8.43 7.78 -22.65
CA HIS A 106 -8.08 6.62 -23.45
C HIS A 106 -7.52 5.50 -22.56
#